data_AF-A0A6A3CR56-F1
#
_entry.id   AF-A0A6A3CR56-F1
#
_cell.length_a   1.000
_cell.length_b   1.000
_cell.length_c   1.000
_cell.angle_alpha   90.00
_cell.angle_beta   90.00
_cell.angle_gamma   90.00
#
_symmetry.space_group_name_H-M   'P 1'
#
loop_
_entity.id
_entity.type
_entity.pdbx_description
1 polymer ?
#
loop_
_entity_poly.entity_id
_entity_poly.type
_entity_poly.pdbx_seq_one_letter_code
_entity_poly.pdbx_strand_id
1 'polypeptide(L)'
;MDSLPRSFNPNKHLREQFVSNLPGSSMLQVSALLNNVALLMLLRYTFCSKAVNDASRSLKSYLASLALEYVFIVLPTLLVFTVLAEWLYECTIGLFLLTIFCTAVKRTYCLPYTEGPNAARASISSYRVVTMFITCLCILAVDFRIYPREFAKTETYGTGLMDLGVGSFVLMNAVTSRQARNISSPMSRWKEAFRSTIPLLLLGFVRLVSTLSLDYQVHVGEYGVNWNFFFTLAGVSILTSILNVPAKYSGILGSAILVGYQSWLNNGLNVYLLSNERGKDIISRNKEGIFSLFGYWGMYLIGVQVSYYLFFENRPTKQRSKHETRFRVCLLTIVFWILTLLIDRHVERISRRMCNLAYVTWVVAQNLQLLAIRLLADNIVGSKVLALERAFDRNLLASFLVANLLTGLVNLSVDTIFVSSSSAVLILVSYSLTWCVVMALLDFSGIKYKFW
;
A
#
# COMPACT_ATOMS: atom_id res chain seq x y z
N MET A 1 -40.56 1.68 24.63
CA MET A 1 -40.31 1.42 23.20
C MET A 1 -39.62 2.66 22.67
N ASP A 2 -38.31 2.75 22.88
CA ASP A 2 -37.54 3.90 22.42
C ASP A 2 -37.38 3.78 20.91
N SER A 3 -37.87 4.79 20.21
CA SER A 3 -37.72 4.97 18.78
C SER A 3 -36.23 4.91 18.42
N LEU A 4 -35.79 3.79 17.85
CA LEU A 4 -34.53 3.70 17.14
C LEU A 4 -34.42 4.93 16.23
N PRO A 5 -33.35 5.73 16.32
CA PRO A 5 -33.13 6.81 15.37
C PRO A 5 -33.23 6.19 13.98
N ARG A 6 -34.01 6.78 13.07
CA ARG A 6 -33.99 6.41 11.65
C ARG A 6 -32.54 6.56 11.18
N SER A 7 -31.76 5.48 11.19
CA SER A 7 -30.44 5.51 10.59
C SER A 7 -30.66 5.71 9.10
N PHE A 8 -29.92 6.64 8.50
CA PHE A 8 -29.99 6.86 7.05
C PHE A 8 -29.61 5.60 6.26
N ASN A 9 -28.99 4.62 6.92
CA ASN A 9 -28.61 3.34 6.35
C ASN A 9 -29.21 2.19 7.17
N PRO A 10 -30.33 1.58 6.75
CA PRO A 10 -30.97 0.47 7.47
C PRO A 10 -30.10 -0.80 7.46
N ASN A 11 -29.18 -0.93 6.50
CA ASN A 11 -28.28 -2.09 6.37
C ASN A 11 -26.98 -1.92 7.15
N LYS A 12 -26.84 -0.86 7.96
CA LYS A 12 -25.60 -0.55 8.70
C LYS A 12 -25.16 -1.70 9.62
N HIS A 13 -26.07 -2.33 10.34
CA HIS A 13 -25.69 -3.43 11.23
C HIS A 13 -25.22 -4.67 10.42
N LEU A 14 -25.83 -4.92 9.26
CA LEU A 14 -25.51 -6.08 8.43
C LEU A 14 -24.12 -5.94 7.78
N ARG A 15 -23.75 -4.77 7.25
CA ARG A 15 -22.39 -4.63 6.69
C ARG A 15 -21.28 -4.56 7.76
N GLU A 16 -21.58 -4.12 8.99
CA GLU A 16 -20.63 -4.22 10.11
C GLU A 16 -20.37 -5.68 10.47
N GLN A 17 -21.43 -6.50 10.62
CA GLN A 17 -21.28 -7.93 10.86
C GLN A 17 -20.56 -8.66 9.72
N PHE A 18 -20.79 -8.24 8.48
CA PHE A 18 -20.18 -8.84 7.29
C PHE A 18 -18.65 -8.68 7.21
N VAL A 19 -18.11 -7.65 7.86
CA VAL A 19 -16.66 -7.34 7.86
C VAL A 19 -16.00 -7.71 9.20
N SER A 20 -16.77 -8.28 10.13
CA SER A 20 -16.31 -8.60 11.49
C SER A 20 -15.92 -10.07 11.70
N ASN A 21 -15.08 -10.31 12.71
CA ASN A 21 -14.56 -11.61 13.17
C ASN A 21 -13.96 -12.51 12.07
N LEU A 22 -13.16 -11.93 11.18
CA LEU A 22 -12.59 -12.66 10.03
C LEU A 22 -11.35 -13.47 10.42
N PRO A 23 -11.18 -14.71 9.92
CA PRO A 23 -10.12 -15.62 10.32
C PRO A 23 -8.71 -15.21 9.86
N GLY A 24 -8.63 -14.23 8.94
CA GLY A 24 -7.40 -13.87 8.24
C GLY A 24 -6.97 -14.94 7.24
N SER A 25 -5.90 -14.63 6.51
CA SER A 25 -5.23 -15.50 5.54
C SER A 25 -3.81 -15.83 6.00
N SER A 26 -3.14 -16.74 5.31
CA SER A 26 -1.71 -17.02 5.52
C SER A 26 -0.82 -15.92 4.93
N MET A 27 0.36 -15.71 5.52
CA MET A 27 1.34 -14.72 5.02
C MET A 27 1.75 -15.01 3.56
N LEU A 28 1.78 -16.29 3.17
CA LEU A 28 2.12 -16.74 1.82
C LEU A 28 1.01 -16.42 0.80
N GLN A 29 -0.27 -16.58 1.15
CA GLN A 29 -1.38 -16.15 0.29
C GLN A 29 -1.29 -14.65 0.00
N VAL A 30 -1.07 -13.83 1.03
CA VAL A 30 -0.91 -12.38 0.86
C VAL A 30 0.29 -12.08 -0.05
N SER A 31 1.41 -12.76 0.16
CA SER A 31 2.60 -12.60 -0.67
C SER A 31 2.36 -12.99 -2.14
N ALA A 32 1.65 -14.09 -2.38
CA ALA A 32 1.27 -14.54 -3.72
C ALA A 32 0.39 -13.52 -4.44
N LEU A 33 -0.60 -12.93 -3.76
CA LEU A 33 -1.45 -11.87 -4.31
C LEU A 33 -0.64 -10.65 -4.76
N LEU A 34 0.30 -10.18 -3.94
CA LEU A 34 1.18 -9.06 -4.29
C LEU A 34 2.10 -9.42 -5.48
N ASN A 35 2.68 -10.62 -5.46
CA ASN A 35 3.57 -11.10 -6.50
C ASN A 35 2.86 -11.20 -7.85
N ASN A 36 1.60 -11.62 -7.89
CA ASN A 36 0.81 -11.67 -9.14
C ASN A 36 0.76 -10.32 -9.83
N VAL A 37 0.47 -9.24 -9.10
CA VAL A 37 0.41 -7.89 -9.68
C VAL A 37 1.78 -7.46 -10.20
N ALA A 38 2.84 -7.74 -9.43
CA ALA A 38 4.22 -7.44 -9.84
C ALA A 38 4.62 -8.20 -11.12
N LEU A 39 4.28 -9.48 -11.20
CA LEU A 39 4.55 -10.35 -12.35
C LEU A 39 3.75 -9.94 -13.58
N LEU A 40 2.48 -9.56 -13.45
CA LEU A 40 1.67 -9.05 -14.56
C LEU A 40 2.26 -7.76 -15.14
N MET A 41 2.70 -6.83 -14.29
CA MET A 41 3.39 -5.63 -14.74
C MET A 41 4.71 -5.97 -15.44
N LEU A 42 5.49 -6.91 -14.90
CA LEU A 42 6.73 -7.38 -15.50
C LEU A 42 6.51 -8.02 -16.87
N LEU A 43 5.50 -8.88 -16.97
CA LEU A 43 5.11 -9.52 -18.23
C LEU A 43 4.72 -8.45 -19.25
N ARG A 44 3.96 -7.43 -18.87
CA ARG A 44 3.61 -6.34 -19.80
C ARG A 44 4.84 -5.58 -20.29
N TYR A 45 5.87 -5.41 -19.45
CA TYR A 45 7.12 -4.79 -19.86
C TYR A 45 7.86 -5.60 -20.94
N THR A 46 7.77 -6.93 -20.95
CA THR A 46 8.46 -7.75 -21.96
C THR A 46 7.90 -7.50 -23.36
N PHE A 47 6.57 -7.42 -23.47
CA PHE A 47 5.85 -7.17 -24.72
C PHE A 47 5.80 -5.70 -25.17
N CYS A 48 6.08 -4.74 -24.28
CA CYS A 48 5.99 -3.32 -24.63
C CYS A 48 7.17 -2.86 -25.50
N SER A 49 6.94 -2.79 -26.81
CA SER A 49 7.92 -2.35 -27.80
C SER A 49 8.10 -0.82 -27.82
N LYS A 50 7.04 -0.02 -27.66
CA LYS A 50 7.09 1.44 -27.74
C LYS A 50 7.30 2.12 -26.39
N ALA A 51 8.22 3.07 -26.30
CA ALA A 51 8.31 3.97 -25.16
C ALA A 51 7.09 4.92 -25.19
N VAL A 52 6.53 5.27 -24.04
CA VAL A 52 5.32 6.11 -23.99
C VAL A 52 5.54 7.51 -24.56
N ASN A 53 6.78 7.97 -24.68
CA ASN A 53 7.07 9.22 -25.39
C ASN A 53 6.53 9.19 -26.84
N ASP A 54 6.49 8.02 -27.50
CA ASP A 54 5.90 7.88 -28.83
C ASP A 54 4.37 7.79 -28.80
N ALA A 55 3.80 7.18 -27.77
CA ALA A 55 2.34 7.05 -27.60
C ALA A 55 1.65 8.37 -27.23
N SER A 56 2.39 9.30 -26.62
CA SER A 56 1.88 10.61 -26.17
C SER A 56 1.56 11.59 -27.31
N ARG A 57 1.92 11.29 -28.56
CA ARG A 57 1.64 12.17 -29.71
C ARG A 57 0.18 12.19 -30.15
N SER A 58 -0.62 11.18 -29.77
CA SER A 58 -2.06 11.16 -30.06
C SER A 58 -2.87 10.56 -28.92
N LEU A 59 -4.00 11.19 -28.58
CA LEU A 59 -4.93 10.70 -27.56
C LEU A 59 -5.38 9.26 -27.86
N LYS A 60 -5.63 8.93 -29.14
CA LYS A 60 -6.02 7.58 -29.56
C LYS A 60 -4.94 6.53 -29.25
N SER A 61 -3.66 6.82 -29.54
CA SER A 61 -2.57 5.88 -29.23
C SER A 61 -2.34 5.73 -27.73
N TYR A 62 -2.52 6.81 -26.96
CA TYR A 62 -2.40 6.77 -25.50
C TYR A 62 -3.53 5.93 -24.86
N LEU A 63 -4.79 6.17 -25.26
CA LEU A 63 -5.94 5.40 -24.80
C LEU A 63 -5.87 3.93 -25.23
N ALA A 64 -5.38 3.63 -26.44
CA ALA A 64 -5.15 2.25 -26.88
C ALA A 64 -4.09 1.53 -26.03
N SER A 65 -2.98 2.22 -25.69
CA SER A 65 -1.97 1.67 -24.79
C SER A 65 -2.54 1.39 -23.40
N LEU A 66 -3.37 2.31 -22.89
CA LEU A 66 -4.04 2.18 -21.60
C LEU A 66 -5.05 1.04 -21.58
N ALA A 67 -5.84 0.88 -22.64
CA ALA A 67 -6.78 -0.24 -22.77
C ALA A 67 -6.06 -1.59 -22.73
N LEU A 68 -4.93 -1.71 -23.44
CA LEU A 68 -4.09 -2.91 -23.37
C LEU A 68 -3.54 -3.13 -21.95
N GLU A 69 -3.01 -2.09 -21.31
CA GLU A 69 -2.47 -2.20 -19.95
C GLU A 69 -3.57 -2.55 -18.94
N TYR A 70 -4.78 -2.05 -19.10
CA TYR A 70 -5.94 -2.42 -18.28
C TYR A 70 -6.28 -3.91 -18.43
N VAL A 71 -6.41 -4.41 -19.67
CA VAL A 71 -6.76 -5.80 -19.97
C VAL A 71 -5.70 -6.79 -19.47
N PHE A 72 -4.42 -6.42 -19.51
CA PHE A 72 -3.33 -7.33 -19.13
C PHE A 72 -2.85 -7.18 -17.68
N ILE A 73 -3.18 -6.09 -16.97
CA ILE A 73 -2.71 -5.86 -15.60
C ILE A 73 -3.89 -5.75 -14.64
N VAL A 74 -4.79 -4.79 -14.86
CA VAL A 74 -5.85 -4.45 -13.89
C VAL A 74 -6.92 -5.53 -13.86
N LEU A 75 -7.41 -5.96 -15.02
CA LEU A 75 -8.46 -6.98 -15.13
C LEU A 75 -8.01 -8.34 -14.55
N PRO A 76 -6.83 -8.90 -14.88
CA PRO A 76 -6.40 -10.16 -14.28
C PRO A 76 -6.14 -10.04 -12.78
N THR A 77 -5.62 -8.89 -12.31
CA THR A 77 -5.48 -8.63 -10.86
C THR A 77 -6.83 -8.70 -10.14
N LEU A 78 -7.86 -8.06 -10.71
CA LEU A 78 -9.22 -8.06 -10.16
C LEU A 78 -9.80 -9.49 -10.13
N LEU A 79 -9.59 -10.27 -11.18
CA LEU A 79 -10.04 -11.66 -11.25
C LEU A 79 -9.33 -12.55 -10.20
N VAL A 80 -8.00 -12.42 -10.05
CA VAL A 80 -7.22 -13.13 -9.02
C VAL A 80 -7.68 -12.77 -7.61
N PHE A 81 -8.09 -11.53 -7.38
CA PHE A 81 -8.58 -11.08 -6.07
C PHE A 81 -10.03 -11.50 -5.77
N THR A 82 -10.76 -12.01 -6.78
CA THR A 82 -12.19 -12.34 -6.66
C THR A 82 -12.46 -13.77 -7.12
N VAL A 83 -12.76 -13.97 -8.40
CA VAL A 83 -13.20 -15.24 -8.98
C VAL A 83 -12.14 -16.33 -8.90
N LEU A 84 -10.87 -15.97 -9.14
CA LEU A 84 -9.74 -16.92 -9.22
C LEU A 84 -8.99 -17.06 -7.90
N ALA A 85 -9.57 -16.58 -6.78
CA ALA A 85 -8.90 -16.62 -5.49
C ALA A 85 -8.54 -18.03 -5.02
N GLU A 86 -9.38 -19.03 -5.32
CA GLU A 86 -9.09 -20.44 -4.99
C GLU A 86 -7.89 -20.99 -5.77
N TRP A 87 -7.65 -20.47 -6.98
CA TRP A 87 -6.56 -20.89 -7.88
C TRP A 87 -5.34 -19.97 -7.77
N LEU A 88 -5.21 -19.24 -6.66
CA LEU A 88 -4.19 -18.22 -6.46
C LEU A 88 -2.76 -18.73 -6.70
N TYR A 89 -2.42 -19.88 -6.13
CA TYR A 89 -1.07 -20.45 -6.24
C TYR A 89 -0.77 -20.89 -7.68
N GLU A 90 -1.72 -21.54 -8.33
CA GLU A 90 -1.60 -21.96 -9.74
C GLU A 90 -1.43 -20.75 -10.66
N CYS A 91 -2.21 -19.69 -10.44
CA CYS A 91 -2.07 -18.43 -11.18
C CYS A 91 -0.67 -17.82 -10.98
N THR A 92 -0.16 -17.85 -9.74
CA THR A 92 1.16 -17.28 -9.40
C THR A 92 2.29 -18.07 -10.06
N ILE A 93 2.25 -19.40 -9.97
CA ILE A 93 3.23 -20.30 -10.58
C ILE A 93 3.19 -20.15 -12.10
N GLY A 94 1.99 -20.17 -12.70
CA GLY A 94 1.79 -19.98 -14.13
C GLY A 94 2.35 -18.64 -14.63
N LEU A 95 2.04 -17.53 -13.93
CA LEU A 95 2.55 -16.20 -14.27
C LEU A 95 4.07 -16.11 -14.10
N PHE A 96 4.63 -16.74 -13.06
CA PHE A 96 6.07 -16.77 -12.84
C PHE A 96 6.79 -17.51 -13.97
N LEU A 97 6.32 -18.71 -14.32
CA LEU A 97 6.87 -19.51 -15.42
C LEU A 97 6.73 -18.78 -16.76
N LEU A 98 5.57 -18.19 -17.05
CA LEU A 98 5.34 -17.40 -18.25
C LEU A 98 6.30 -16.20 -18.32
N THR A 99 6.51 -15.52 -17.19
CA THR A 99 7.42 -14.38 -17.15
C THR A 99 8.87 -14.82 -17.37
N ILE A 100 9.31 -15.94 -16.80
CA ILE A 100 10.63 -16.53 -17.08
C ILE A 100 10.76 -16.89 -18.55
N PHE A 101 9.76 -17.53 -19.14
CA PHE A 101 9.77 -17.90 -20.55
C PHE A 101 9.88 -16.66 -21.45
N CYS A 102 9.01 -15.66 -21.27
CA CYS A 102 9.04 -14.43 -22.07
C CYS A 102 10.35 -13.65 -21.89
N THR A 103 10.91 -13.64 -20.69
CA THR A 103 12.19 -12.97 -20.42
C THR A 103 13.38 -13.71 -21.04
N ALA A 104 13.38 -15.05 -21.02
CA ALA A 104 14.38 -15.88 -21.69
C ALA A 104 14.33 -15.68 -23.21
N VAL A 105 13.15 -15.73 -23.81
CA VAL A 105 12.92 -15.47 -25.24
C VAL A 105 13.44 -14.07 -25.61
N LYS A 106 13.04 -13.04 -24.86
CA LYS A 106 13.48 -11.66 -25.12
C LYS A 106 15.00 -11.51 -25.02
N ARG A 107 15.65 -12.21 -24.09
CA ARG A 107 17.12 -12.19 -23.93
C ARG A 107 17.83 -12.83 -25.12
N THR A 108 17.21 -13.80 -25.80
CA THR A 108 17.75 -14.40 -27.02
C THR A 108 17.67 -13.45 -28.22
N TYR A 109 16.62 -12.64 -28.31
CA TYR A 109 16.37 -11.78 -29.48
C TYR A 109 16.84 -10.32 -29.32
N CYS A 110 17.06 -9.83 -28.10
CA CYS A 110 17.46 -8.44 -27.84
C CYS A 110 18.82 -8.37 -27.11
N LEU A 111 19.71 -7.48 -27.57
CA LEU A 111 20.93 -7.11 -26.83
C LEU A 111 20.57 -6.58 -25.42
N PRO A 112 21.39 -6.88 -24.39
CA PRO A 112 21.17 -6.36 -23.04
C PRO A 112 21.13 -4.83 -23.09
N TYR A 113 19.97 -4.29 -22.74
CA TYR A 113 19.74 -2.85 -22.73
C TYR A 113 20.65 -2.20 -21.66
N THR A 114 21.42 -1.20 -22.06
CA THR A 114 22.17 -0.36 -21.13
C THR A 114 21.21 0.48 -20.32
N GLU A 115 20.96 0.02 -19.09
CA GLU A 115 20.10 0.70 -18.12
C GLU A 115 20.50 2.17 -17.91
N GLY A 116 19.56 3.08 -18.13
CA GLY A 116 19.75 4.51 -17.89
C GLY A 116 20.06 4.84 -16.42
N PRO A 117 20.57 6.05 -16.16
CA PRO A 117 21.03 6.51 -14.84
C PRO A 117 19.94 6.56 -13.74
N ASN A 118 18.66 6.36 -14.09
CA ASN A 118 17.51 6.52 -13.19
C ASN A 118 16.75 5.23 -12.85
N ALA A 119 17.30 4.03 -13.13
CA ALA A 119 16.61 2.75 -12.91
C ALA A 119 16.06 2.57 -11.48
N ALA A 120 16.83 2.95 -10.46
CA ALA A 120 16.39 2.88 -9.06
C ALA A 120 15.14 3.75 -8.78
N ARG A 121 15.06 4.95 -9.37
CA ARG A 121 13.89 5.83 -9.22
C ARG A 121 12.66 5.25 -9.92
N ALA A 122 12.85 4.64 -11.09
CA ALA A 122 11.78 3.97 -11.83
C ALA A 122 11.24 2.75 -11.05
N SER A 123 12.14 1.94 -10.46
CA SER A 123 11.75 0.82 -9.59
C SER A 123 10.96 1.28 -8.36
N ILE A 124 11.38 2.37 -7.70
CA ILE A 124 10.61 2.96 -6.59
C ILE A 124 9.24 3.43 -7.08
N SER A 125 9.17 4.18 -8.19
CA SER A 125 7.90 4.66 -8.78
C SER A 125 6.93 3.51 -9.07
N SER A 126 7.41 2.45 -9.72
CA SER A 126 6.63 1.25 -10.04
C SER A 126 6.08 0.55 -8.78
N TYR A 127 6.91 0.41 -7.74
CA TYR A 127 6.50 -0.14 -6.44
C TYR A 127 5.35 0.66 -5.80
N ARG A 128 5.41 2.00 -5.86
CA ARG A 128 4.35 2.88 -5.33
C ARG A 128 3.04 2.67 -6.07
N VAL A 129 3.12 2.52 -7.40
CA VAL A 129 1.97 2.31 -8.27
C VAL A 129 1.32 0.95 -8.02
N VAL A 130 2.10 -0.13 -7.89
CA VAL A 130 1.56 -1.47 -7.53
C VAL A 130 0.79 -1.40 -6.22
N THR A 131 1.38 -0.79 -5.19
CA THR A 131 0.75 -0.64 -3.87
C THR A 131 -0.57 0.15 -3.97
N MET A 132 -0.59 1.20 -4.79
CA MET A 132 -1.79 2.00 -5.04
C MET A 132 -2.89 1.20 -5.77
N PHE A 133 -2.53 0.41 -6.79
CA PHE A 133 -3.47 -0.45 -7.51
C PHE A 133 -4.17 -1.44 -6.59
N ILE A 134 -3.37 -2.19 -5.85
CA ILE A 134 -3.87 -3.22 -4.95
C ILE A 134 -4.82 -2.60 -3.93
N THR A 135 -4.42 -1.48 -3.33
CA THR A 135 -5.25 -0.76 -2.36
C THR A 135 -6.58 -0.32 -2.98
N CYS A 136 -6.56 0.37 -4.12
CA CYS A 136 -7.77 0.96 -4.70
C CYS A 136 -8.76 -0.10 -5.24
N LEU A 137 -8.26 -1.24 -5.71
CA LEU A 137 -9.10 -2.37 -6.08
C LEU A 137 -9.73 -3.02 -4.84
N CYS A 138 -8.96 -3.24 -3.77
CA CYS A 138 -9.45 -3.90 -2.56
C CYS A 138 -10.48 -3.05 -1.77
N ILE A 139 -10.34 -1.72 -1.77
CA ILE A 139 -11.24 -0.82 -1.01
C ILE A 139 -12.70 -0.98 -1.43
N LEU A 140 -13.00 -1.20 -2.72
CA LEU A 140 -14.36 -1.49 -3.17
C LEU A 140 -14.66 -3.00 -3.18
N ALA A 141 -13.69 -3.84 -3.57
CA ALA A 141 -13.93 -5.28 -3.69
C ALA A 141 -14.40 -5.93 -2.39
N VAL A 142 -13.87 -5.48 -1.24
CA VAL A 142 -14.25 -6.03 0.07
C VAL A 142 -15.74 -5.91 0.37
N ASP A 143 -16.44 -4.93 -0.19
CA ASP A 143 -17.87 -4.70 0.07
C ASP A 143 -18.77 -5.73 -0.63
N PHE A 144 -18.23 -6.52 -1.58
CA PHE A 144 -18.95 -7.56 -2.31
C PHE A 144 -18.65 -8.96 -1.80
N ARG A 145 -19.65 -9.85 -1.77
CA ARG A 145 -19.48 -11.26 -1.34
C ARG A 145 -18.48 -12.06 -2.16
N ILE A 146 -18.23 -11.66 -3.41
CA ILE A 146 -17.27 -12.34 -4.30
C ILE A 146 -15.82 -12.18 -3.84
N TYR A 147 -15.52 -11.15 -3.04
CA TYR A 147 -14.19 -10.99 -2.48
C TYR A 147 -14.03 -11.92 -1.26
N PRO A 148 -13.01 -12.79 -1.24
CA PRO A 148 -12.78 -13.72 -0.14
C PRO A 148 -12.58 -12.99 1.19
N ARG A 149 -13.27 -13.48 2.22
CA ARG A 149 -13.23 -12.84 3.55
C ARG A 149 -11.89 -13.00 4.27
N GLU A 150 -11.08 -13.99 3.87
CA GLU A 150 -9.72 -14.18 4.39
C GLU A 150 -8.76 -13.03 4.03
N PHE A 151 -9.02 -12.29 2.95
CA PHE A 151 -8.17 -11.17 2.51
C PHE A 151 -8.56 -9.82 3.11
N ALA A 152 -9.75 -9.75 3.71
CA ALA A 152 -10.23 -8.56 4.39
C ALA A 152 -9.46 -8.30 5.69
N LYS A 153 -9.76 -7.18 6.35
CA LYS A 153 -9.04 -6.76 7.56
C LYS A 153 -9.27 -7.75 8.70
N THR A 154 -8.19 -8.10 9.39
CA THR A 154 -8.28 -8.87 10.64
C THR A 154 -8.63 -7.96 11.81
N GLU A 155 -9.37 -8.48 12.80
CA GLU A 155 -9.82 -7.70 13.96
C GLU A 155 -8.79 -7.63 15.08
N THR A 156 -8.20 -8.77 15.44
CA THR A 156 -7.28 -8.89 16.57
C THR A 156 -5.91 -9.36 16.11
N TYR A 157 -5.82 -10.59 15.60
CA TYR A 157 -4.60 -11.23 15.14
C TYR A 157 -4.81 -11.90 13.77
N GLY A 158 -3.75 -11.94 12.98
CA GLY A 158 -3.74 -12.58 11.66
C GLY A 158 -3.22 -11.66 10.57
N THR A 159 -3.29 -12.14 9.33
CA THR A 159 -2.84 -11.39 8.16
C THR A 159 -3.89 -11.38 7.07
N GLY A 160 -4.38 -10.19 6.69
CA GLY A 160 -5.17 -9.98 5.49
C GLY A 160 -4.41 -9.13 4.46
N LEU A 161 -4.81 -9.20 3.19
CA LEU A 161 -4.27 -8.30 2.15
C LEU A 161 -4.56 -6.83 2.50
N MET A 162 -5.77 -6.57 3.02
CA MET A 162 -6.16 -5.22 3.44
C MET A 162 -5.38 -4.70 4.66
N ASP A 163 -4.74 -5.59 5.42
CA ASP A 163 -3.96 -5.17 6.59
C ASP A 163 -2.61 -4.53 6.20
N LEU A 164 -2.11 -4.81 4.98
CA LEU A 164 -0.85 -4.25 4.48
C LEU A 164 -0.94 -2.80 4.04
N GLY A 165 -2.11 -2.31 3.64
CA GLY A 165 -2.23 -1.05 2.91
C GLY A 165 -1.61 0.13 3.66
N VAL A 166 -2.04 0.32 4.91
CA VAL A 166 -1.60 1.43 5.79
C VAL A 166 -0.09 1.39 6.02
N GLY A 167 0.46 0.25 6.43
CA GLY A 167 1.89 0.09 6.66
C GLY A 167 2.71 0.29 5.38
N SER A 168 2.22 -0.20 4.25
CA SER A 168 2.87 -0.03 2.95
C SER A 168 2.90 1.45 2.53
N PHE A 169 1.84 2.23 2.79
CA PHE A 169 1.87 3.69 2.56
C PHE A 169 2.87 4.43 3.46
N VAL A 170 2.99 4.03 4.74
CA VAL A 170 3.98 4.60 5.66
C VAL A 170 5.40 4.33 5.14
N LEU A 171 5.69 3.09 4.75
CA LEU A 171 6.99 2.70 4.22
C LEU A 171 7.29 3.37 2.87
N MET A 172 6.28 3.48 2.00
CA MET A 172 6.37 4.21 0.73
C MET A 172 6.76 5.68 0.92
N ASN A 173 6.15 6.35 1.92
CA ASN A 173 6.47 7.72 2.27
C ASN A 173 7.87 7.83 2.88
N ALA A 174 8.29 6.84 3.68
CA ALA A 174 9.65 6.77 4.24
C ALA A 174 10.72 6.67 3.14
N VAL A 175 10.53 5.77 2.17
CA VAL A 175 11.47 5.52 1.07
C VAL A 175 11.68 6.76 0.18
N THR A 176 10.64 7.57 0.00
CA THR A 176 10.69 8.77 -0.86
C THR A 176 10.95 10.07 -0.09
N SER A 177 11.16 9.96 1.23
CA SER A 177 11.34 11.11 2.12
C SER A 177 12.61 11.91 1.80
N ARG A 178 12.61 13.20 2.14
CA ARG A 178 13.82 14.05 2.07
C ARG A 178 14.88 13.60 3.07
N GLN A 179 14.46 13.09 4.23
CA GLN A 179 15.35 12.50 5.23
C GLN A 179 16.14 11.33 4.64
N ALA A 180 15.49 10.40 3.92
CA ALA A 180 16.15 9.29 3.24
C ALA A 180 17.17 9.76 2.19
N ARG A 181 16.92 10.90 1.54
CA ARG A 181 17.86 11.53 0.58
C ARG A 181 19.00 12.31 1.23
N ASN A 182 19.05 12.36 2.56
CA ASN A 182 20.00 13.13 3.35
C ASN A 182 20.02 14.64 2.98
N ILE A 183 18.89 15.16 2.53
CA ILE A 183 18.71 16.59 2.24
C ILE A 183 18.15 17.21 3.52
N SER A 184 19.03 17.73 4.36
CA SER A 184 18.69 18.25 5.68
C SER A 184 19.04 19.74 5.81
N SER A 185 18.01 20.60 5.76
CA SER A 185 18.10 21.95 6.35
C SER A 185 17.04 22.11 7.46
N PRO A 186 17.40 22.55 8.68
CA PRO A 186 16.48 22.60 9.82
C PRO A 186 15.24 23.46 9.58
N MET A 187 15.42 24.63 8.94
CA MET A 187 14.35 25.57 8.61
C MET A 187 13.36 25.00 7.58
N SER A 188 13.85 24.19 6.62
CA SER A 188 12.97 23.52 5.65
C SER A 188 12.12 22.41 6.28
N ARG A 189 12.55 21.82 7.40
CA ARG A 189 11.90 20.66 8.01
C ARG A 189 10.53 21.00 8.57
N TRP A 190 10.42 22.03 9.40
CA TRP A 190 9.13 22.45 9.96
C TRP A 190 8.18 22.92 8.87
N LYS A 191 8.69 23.72 7.92
CA LYS A 191 7.91 24.18 6.76
C LYS A 191 7.36 23.01 5.93
N GLU A 192 8.15 21.95 5.75
CA GLU A 192 7.74 20.74 5.03
C GLU A 192 6.86 19.81 5.85
N ALA A 193 7.10 19.71 7.16
CA ALA A 193 6.24 19.01 8.09
C ALA A 193 4.85 19.62 8.04
N PHE A 194 4.73 20.94 8.16
CA PHE A 194 3.46 21.64 8.00
C PHE A 194 2.87 21.45 6.61
N ARG A 195 3.68 21.57 5.54
CA ARG A 195 3.21 21.36 4.17
C ARG A 195 2.65 19.97 3.91
N SER A 196 3.26 18.93 4.49
CA SER A 196 2.81 17.53 4.33
C SER A 196 1.69 17.16 5.30
N THR A 197 1.66 17.76 6.50
CA THR A 197 0.71 17.44 7.57
C THR A 197 -0.64 18.14 7.35
N ILE A 198 -0.67 19.38 6.88
CA ILE A 198 -1.92 20.14 6.71
C ILE A 198 -2.91 19.44 5.75
N PRO A 199 -2.52 18.98 4.54
CA PRO A 199 -3.44 18.25 3.67
C PRO A 199 -3.95 16.94 4.29
N LEU A 200 -3.11 16.23 5.04
CA LEU A 200 -3.49 15.00 5.73
C LEU A 200 -4.50 15.27 6.84
N LEU A 201 -4.29 16.33 7.64
CA LEU A 201 -5.24 16.74 8.68
C LEU A 201 -6.58 17.15 8.05
N LEU A 202 -6.56 17.96 6.99
CA LEU A 202 -7.78 18.35 6.27
C LEU A 202 -8.55 17.13 5.76
N LEU A 203 -7.85 16.18 5.12
CA LEU A 203 -8.47 14.92 4.67
C LEU A 203 -9.00 14.08 5.85
N GLY A 204 -8.29 14.08 6.98
CA GLY A 204 -8.72 13.43 8.21
C GLY A 204 -10.02 14.03 8.75
N PHE A 205 -10.14 15.36 8.79
CA PHE A 205 -11.36 16.05 9.20
C PHE A 205 -12.49 15.85 8.22
N VAL A 206 -12.24 15.95 6.91
CA VAL A 206 -13.25 15.68 5.86
C VAL A 206 -13.80 14.27 6.01
N ARG A 207 -12.91 13.27 6.20
CA ARG A 207 -13.33 11.89 6.45
C ARG A 207 -14.22 11.79 7.68
N LEU A 208 -13.79 12.35 8.81
CA LEU A 208 -14.56 12.33 10.06
C LEU A 208 -15.96 12.93 9.87
N VAL A 209 -16.04 14.13 9.28
CA VAL A 209 -17.31 14.81 9.01
C VAL A 209 -18.18 13.99 8.07
N SER A 210 -17.61 13.43 6.99
CA SER A 210 -18.34 12.61 6.03
C SER A 210 -18.89 11.31 6.66
N THR A 211 -18.11 10.64 7.50
CA THR A 211 -18.55 9.39 8.14
C THR A 211 -19.63 9.62 9.18
N LEU A 212 -19.56 10.75 9.90
CA LEU A 212 -20.59 11.16 10.85
C LEU A 212 -21.87 11.62 10.13
N SER A 213 -21.74 12.35 9.02
CA SER A 213 -22.89 12.90 8.30
C SER A 213 -23.63 11.86 7.45
N LEU A 214 -22.91 10.84 6.95
CA LEU A 214 -23.47 9.78 6.09
C LEU A 214 -23.84 8.51 6.86
N ASP A 215 -23.75 8.51 8.19
CA ASP A 215 -23.94 7.33 9.05
C ASP A 215 -23.12 6.10 8.60
N TYR A 216 -21.97 6.33 7.96
CA TYR A 216 -21.15 5.26 7.42
C TYR A 216 -20.64 4.35 8.56
N GLN A 217 -20.39 3.09 8.25
CA GLN A 217 -19.90 2.12 9.22
C GLN A 217 -18.46 2.43 9.59
N VAL A 218 -18.22 2.65 10.88
CA VAL A 218 -16.89 2.90 11.41
C VAL A 218 -16.55 1.78 12.37
N HIS A 219 -15.63 0.92 11.94
CA HIS A 219 -15.04 -0.09 12.83
C HIS A 219 -14.15 0.61 13.85
N VAL A 220 -14.72 0.86 15.05
CA VAL A 220 -14.04 1.59 16.14
C VAL A 220 -12.75 0.89 16.57
N GLY A 221 -12.65 -0.43 16.39
CA GLY A 221 -11.43 -1.19 16.65
C GLY A 221 -10.27 -0.89 15.70
N GLU A 222 -10.46 -0.20 14.57
CA GLU A 222 -9.34 0.11 13.66
C GLU A 222 -8.43 1.22 14.16
N TYR A 223 -9.02 2.33 14.62
CA TYR A 223 -8.30 3.54 15.01
C TYR A 223 -8.88 4.20 16.27
N GLY A 224 -10.13 3.89 16.61
CA GLY A 224 -10.90 4.58 17.63
C GLY A 224 -12.14 5.24 17.07
N VAL A 225 -12.78 6.04 17.90
CA VAL A 225 -14.08 6.69 17.57
C VAL A 225 -13.88 7.84 16.58
N ASN A 226 -12.91 8.71 16.84
CA ASN A 226 -12.68 9.94 16.07
C ASN A 226 -11.36 9.90 15.28
N TRP A 227 -10.54 8.87 15.48
CA TRP A 227 -9.24 8.77 14.82
C TRP A 227 -9.36 8.04 13.48
N ASN A 228 -8.46 8.37 12.55
CA ASN A 228 -8.41 7.71 11.25
C ASN A 228 -6.98 7.62 10.73
N PHE A 229 -6.82 6.88 9.64
CA PHE A 229 -5.54 6.67 8.97
C PHE A 229 -4.79 7.97 8.62
N PHE A 230 -5.49 9.03 8.17
CA PHE A 230 -4.83 10.29 7.82
C PHE A 230 -4.24 10.99 9.05
N PHE A 231 -4.94 10.93 10.19
CA PHE A 231 -4.41 11.41 11.46
C PHE A 231 -3.20 10.61 11.93
N THR A 232 -3.18 9.28 11.72
CA THR A 232 -1.98 8.46 11.99
C THR A 232 -0.79 8.89 11.14
N LEU A 233 -0.97 9.12 9.84
CA LEU A 233 0.11 9.62 8.97
C LEU A 233 0.60 11.01 9.39
N ALA A 234 -0.31 11.90 9.75
CA ALA A 234 0.00 13.23 10.28
C ALA A 234 0.77 13.15 11.61
N GLY A 235 0.42 12.22 12.50
CA GLY A 235 1.15 11.99 13.75
C GLY A 235 2.58 11.54 13.49
N VAL A 236 2.79 10.60 12.57
CA VAL A 236 4.13 10.13 12.18
C VAL A 236 4.99 11.26 11.59
N SER A 237 4.43 12.12 10.74
CA SER A 237 5.17 13.26 10.18
C SER A 237 5.55 14.28 11.25
N ILE A 238 4.67 14.57 12.21
CA ILE A 238 4.95 15.46 13.35
C ILE A 238 6.06 14.87 14.23
N LEU A 239 5.92 13.62 14.68
CA LEU A 239 6.90 12.96 15.56
C LEU A 239 8.32 12.92 14.94
N THR A 240 8.38 12.59 13.65
CA THR A 240 9.64 12.58 12.89
C THR A 240 10.25 13.98 12.77
N SER A 241 9.43 15.03 12.70
CA SER A 241 9.92 16.40 12.56
C SER A 241 10.51 16.95 13.86
N ILE A 242 9.98 16.51 15.00
CA ILE A 242 10.47 16.86 16.34
C ILE A 242 11.85 16.26 16.58
N LEU A 243 12.07 15.00 16.20
CA LEU A 243 13.32 14.28 16.49
C LEU A 243 14.30 14.32 15.31
N ASN A 244 15.38 15.09 15.48
CA ASN A 244 16.42 15.25 14.47
C ASN A 244 17.39 14.06 14.42
N VAL A 245 17.04 13.00 13.70
CA VAL A 245 17.92 11.84 13.54
C VAL A 245 18.46 11.74 12.11
N PRO A 246 19.80 11.68 11.92
CA PRO A 246 20.39 11.41 10.62
C PRO A 246 19.88 10.09 10.03
N ALA A 247 19.70 10.02 8.72
CA ALA A 247 19.17 8.84 8.04
C ALA A 247 19.95 7.56 8.37
N LYS A 248 21.28 7.67 8.56
CA LYS A 248 22.17 6.57 8.96
C LYS A 248 21.76 5.89 10.28
N TYR A 249 21.25 6.64 11.25
CA TYR A 249 20.90 6.14 12.58
C TYR A 249 19.39 6.03 12.80
N SER A 250 18.58 6.52 11.86
CA SER A 250 17.13 6.58 11.97
C SER A 250 16.50 5.22 12.31
N GLY A 251 16.84 4.15 11.60
CA GLY A 251 16.27 2.83 11.85
C GLY A 251 16.80 2.11 13.08
N ILE A 252 17.95 2.51 13.65
CA ILE A 252 18.39 2.06 14.98
C ILE A 252 17.45 2.63 16.04
N LEU A 253 17.15 3.94 15.96
CA LEU A 253 16.14 4.55 16.82
C LEU A 253 14.76 3.90 16.60
N GLY A 254 14.37 3.70 15.34
CA GLY A 254 13.12 3.01 15.00
C GLY A 254 13.02 1.63 15.65
N SER A 255 14.09 0.84 15.57
CA SER A 255 14.15 -0.49 16.19
C SER A 255 14.07 -0.41 17.71
N ALA A 256 14.75 0.56 18.35
CA ALA A 256 14.67 0.77 19.79
C ALA A 256 13.25 1.14 20.25
N ILE A 257 12.57 2.01 19.50
CA ILE A 257 11.16 2.37 19.76
C ILE A 257 10.26 1.15 19.65
N LEU A 258 10.43 0.33 18.61
CA LEU A 258 9.60 -0.86 18.41
C LEU A 258 9.81 -1.93 19.48
N VAL A 259 11.06 -2.17 19.89
CA VAL A 259 11.37 -3.11 20.98
C VAL A 259 10.80 -2.59 22.31
N GLY A 260 10.95 -1.29 22.60
CA GLY A 260 10.34 -0.66 23.77
C GLY A 260 8.81 -0.74 23.76
N TYR A 261 8.20 -0.48 22.60
CA TYR A 261 6.75 -0.59 22.42
C TYR A 261 6.25 -2.02 22.55
N GLN A 262 6.95 -3.01 21.99
CA GLN A 262 6.60 -4.43 22.15
C GLN A 262 6.73 -4.89 23.60
N SER A 263 7.75 -4.41 24.33
CA SER A 263 7.87 -4.68 25.76
C SER A 263 6.66 -4.12 26.54
N TRP A 264 6.21 -2.92 26.18
CA TRP A 264 5.00 -2.34 26.77
C TRP A 264 3.73 -3.13 26.43
N LEU A 265 3.59 -3.60 25.17
CA LEU A 265 2.49 -4.49 24.75
C LEU A 265 2.46 -5.76 25.59
N ASN A 266 3.60 -6.40 25.79
CA ASN A 266 3.72 -7.63 26.57
C ASN A 266 3.39 -7.42 28.06
N ASN A 267 3.61 -6.21 28.59
CA ASN A 267 3.29 -5.84 29.98
C ASN A 267 1.82 -5.42 30.18
N GLY A 268 0.90 -5.83 29.29
CA GLY A 268 -0.55 -5.67 29.47
C GLY A 268 -1.19 -4.55 28.66
N LEU A 269 -0.42 -3.75 27.89
CA LEU A 269 -1.00 -2.77 26.97
C LEU A 269 -1.80 -3.47 25.86
N ASN A 270 -1.42 -4.69 25.45
CA ASN A 270 -2.19 -5.48 24.49
C ASN A 270 -3.63 -5.76 24.96
N VAL A 271 -3.81 -6.16 26.23
CA VAL A 271 -5.13 -6.39 26.83
C VAL A 271 -5.94 -5.09 26.85
N TYR A 272 -5.32 -3.97 27.19
CA TYR A 272 -5.98 -2.67 27.17
C TYR A 272 -6.40 -2.22 25.76
N LEU A 273 -5.57 -2.47 24.74
CA LEU A 273 -5.89 -2.09 23.36
C LEU A 273 -6.97 -2.99 22.75
N LEU A 274 -6.97 -4.27 23.07
CA LEU A 274 -7.96 -5.23 22.56
C LEU A 274 -9.30 -5.12 23.27
N SER A 275 -9.35 -4.60 24.51
CA SER A 275 -10.59 -4.44 25.25
C SER A 275 -11.59 -3.52 24.54
N ASN A 276 -12.87 -3.82 24.66
CA ASN A 276 -13.94 -2.96 24.14
C ASN A 276 -14.26 -1.80 25.08
N GLU A 277 -13.74 -1.82 26.30
CA GLU A 277 -13.94 -0.77 27.29
C GLU A 277 -13.26 0.53 26.85
N ARG A 278 -14.03 1.62 26.90
CA ARG A 278 -13.58 2.98 26.58
C ARG A 278 -13.94 3.89 27.74
N GLY A 279 -12.94 4.61 28.24
CA GLY A 279 -13.13 5.70 29.19
C GLY A 279 -13.76 6.92 28.53
N LYS A 280 -14.04 7.94 29.35
CA LYS A 280 -14.61 9.21 28.87
C LYS A 280 -13.58 10.07 28.11
N ASP A 281 -12.29 9.87 28.39
CA ASP A 281 -11.18 10.67 27.85
C ASP A 281 -10.97 10.47 26.34
N ILE A 282 -10.50 11.53 25.67
CA ILE A 282 -10.20 11.51 24.23
C ILE A 282 -9.16 10.44 23.90
N ILE A 283 -8.19 10.20 24.78
CA ILE A 283 -7.15 9.18 24.61
C ILE A 283 -7.77 7.78 24.65
N SER A 284 -8.63 7.50 25.63
CA SER A 284 -9.25 6.18 25.77
C SER A 284 -10.21 5.88 24.60
N ARG A 285 -10.92 6.89 24.09
CA ARG A 285 -11.77 6.78 22.90
C ARG A 285 -10.98 6.46 21.62
N ASN A 286 -9.72 6.86 21.54
CA ASN A 286 -8.86 6.73 20.36
C ASN A 286 -7.58 5.92 20.64
N LYS A 287 -7.64 5.02 21.63
CA LYS A 287 -6.47 4.30 22.13
C LYS A 287 -5.76 3.54 21.01
N GLU A 288 -6.50 2.88 20.13
CA GLU A 288 -5.94 2.09 19.03
C GLU A 288 -5.08 2.95 18.10
N GLY A 289 -5.61 4.09 17.65
CA GLY A 289 -4.93 5.01 16.74
C GLY A 289 -3.74 5.72 17.38
N ILE A 290 -3.85 6.10 18.66
CA ILE A 290 -2.78 6.83 19.36
C ILE A 290 -1.61 5.91 19.70
N PHE A 291 -1.85 4.73 20.27
CA PHE A 291 -0.76 3.84 20.66
C PHE A 291 -0.10 3.16 19.45
N SER A 292 -0.86 2.86 18.38
CA SER A 292 -0.29 2.35 17.13
C SER A 292 0.64 3.34 16.42
N LEU A 293 0.62 4.65 16.78
CA LEU A 293 1.59 5.64 16.26
C LEU A 293 3.04 5.22 16.53
N PHE A 294 3.34 4.61 17.67
CA PHE A 294 4.70 4.17 17.99
C PHE A 294 5.17 3.07 17.03
N GLY A 295 4.29 2.12 16.71
CA GLY A 295 4.53 1.08 15.70
C GLY A 295 4.78 1.67 14.30
N TYR A 296 3.89 2.56 13.84
CA TYR A 296 4.03 3.19 12.52
C TYR A 296 5.24 4.12 12.42
N TRP A 297 5.56 4.83 13.49
CA TRP A 297 6.72 5.71 13.53
C TRP A 297 8.03 4.92 13.52
N GLY A 298 8.11 3.83 14.28
CA GLY A 298 9.24 2.90 14.22
C GLY A 298 9.43 2.29 12.83
N MET A 299 8.34 1.84 12.20
CA MET A 299 8.33 1.36 10.81
C MET A 299 8.84 2.42 9.82
N TYR A 300 8.36 3.65 9.94
CA TYR A 300 8.79 4.77 9.10
C TYR A 300 10.30 4.99 9.20
N LEU A 301 10.85 5.05 10.42
CA LEU A 301 12.28 5.25 10.66
C LEU A 301 13.15 4.11 10.10
N ILE A 302 12.71 2.86 10.23
CA ILE A 302 13.36 1.72 9.58
C ILE A 302 13.35 1.89 8.05
N GLY A 303 12.20 2.27 7.48
CA GLY A 303 12.08 2.52 6.03
C GLY A 303 13.02 3.62 5.53
N VAL A 304 13.23 4.69 6.31
CA VAL A 304 14.19 5.76 6.00
C VAL A 304 15.63 5.24 5.96
N GLN A 305 16.03 4.44 6.95
CA GLN A 305 17.39 3.88 6.99
C GLN A 305 17.63 2.88 5.85
N VAL A 306 16.68 1.97 5.63
CA VAL A 306 16.75 0.96 4.56
C VAL A 306 16.87 1.65 3.19
N SER A 307 16.02 2.64 2.91
CA SER A 307 16.08 3.38 1.64
C SER A 307 17.36 4.20 1.47
N TYR A 308 17.86 4.82 2.55
CA TYR A 308 19.14 5.52 2.52
C TYR A 308 20.29 4.58 2.11
N TYR A 309 20.40 3.41 2.74
CA TYR A 309 21.46 2.44 2.42
C TYR A 309 21.32 1.82 1.04
N LEU A 310 20.09 1.64 0.55
CA LEU A 310 19.84 1.04 -0.76
C LEU A 310 20.05 2.01 -1.91
N PHE A 311 19.61 3.27 -1.76
CA PHE A 311 19.45 4.20 -2.90
C PHE A 311 20.22 5.51 -2.79
N PHE A 312 20.51 6.01 -1.59
CA PHE A 312 20.95 7.40 -1.39
C PHE A 312 22.29 7.56 -0.64
N GLU A 313 22.96 6.47 -0.26
CA GLU A 313 24.28 6.52 0.36
C GLU A 313 25.31 7.06 -0.64
N ASN A 314 25.64 8.34 -0.53
CA ASN A 314 26.66 9.01 -1.34
C ASN A 314 28.05 8.54 -0.92
N ARG A 315 28.67 7.63 -1.69
CA ARG A 315 30.12 7.42 -1.65
C ARG A 315 30.77 8.12 -2.86
N PRO A 316 31.70 9.06 -2.65
CA PRO A 316 32.22 9.92 -3.72
C PRO A 316 33.10 9.19 -4.76
N THR A 317 33.49 7.94 -4.54
CA THR A 317 34.55 7.27 -5.34
C THR A 317 34.15 5.93 -5.97
N LYS A 318 32.95 5.41 -5.73
CA LYS A 318 32.45 4.21 -6.40
C LYS A 318 31.02 4.40 -6.81
N GLN A 319 30.79 4.55 -8.12
CA GLN A 319 29.50 4.27 -8.74
C GLN A 319 29.15 2.84 -8.30
N ARG A 320 28.22 2.70 -7.33
CA ARG A 320 27.88 1.40 -6.77
C ARG A 320 27.51 0.45 -7.90
N SER A 321 28.09 -0.75 -7.88
CA SER A 321 27.66 -1.78 -8.81
C SER A 321 26.18 -2.05 -8.53
N LYS A 322 25.34 -1.93 -9.56
CA LYS A 322 23.89 -2.15 -9.45
C LYS A 322 23.57 -3.56 -8.92
N HIS A 323 24.49 -4.51 -9.13
CA HIS A 323 24.43 -5.84 -8.53
C HIS A 323 24.49 -5.82 -7.00
N GLU A 324 25.28 -4.92 -6.40
CA GLU A 324 25.41 -4.79 -4.95
C GLU A 324 24.09 -4.33 -4.32
N THR A 325 23.42 -3.32 -4.90
CA THR A 325 22.11 -2.86 -4.44
C THR A 325 21.08 -3.99 -4.50
N ARG A 326 21.05 -4.77 -5.60
CA ARG A 326 20.12 -5.90 -5.75
C ARG A 326 20.38 -6.99 -4.72
N PHE A 327 21.64 -7.40 -4.58
CA PHE A 327 22.02 -8.42 -3.62
C PHE A 327 21.61 -8.01 -2.20
N ARG A 328 21.84 -6.74 -1.83
CA ARG A 328 21.41 -6.20 -0.54
C ARG A 328 19.90 -6.21 -0.35
N VAL A 329 19.11 -5.83 -1.37
CA VAL A 329 17.63 -5.89 -1.26
C VAL A 329 17.16 -7.33 -1.06
N CYS A 330 17.70 -8.29 -1.83
CA CYS A 330 17.36 -9.70 -1.67
C CYS A 330 17.75 -10.22 -0.27
N LEU A 331 18.96 -9.90 0.20
CA LEU A 331 19.43 -10.26 1.53
C LEU A 331 18.52 -9.69 2.62
N LEU A 332 18.21 -8.39 2.56
CA LEU A 332 17.31 -7.74 3.52
C LEU A 332 15.91 -8.36 3.49
N THR A 333 15.39 -8.69 2.31
CA THR A 333 14.10 -9.37 2.15
C THR A 333 14.08 -10.69 2.91
N ILE A 334 15.11 -11.53 2.71
CA ILE A 334 15.23 -12.82 3.41
C ILE A 334 15.33 -12.62 4.93
N VAL A 335 16.17 -11.68 5.37
CA VAL A 335 16.36 -11.36 6.80
C VAL A 335 15.04 -10.92 7.44
N PHE A 336 14.29 -9.99 6.83
CA PHE A 336 13.03 -9.52 7.37
C PHE A 336 11.94 -10.60 7.36
N TRP A 337 11.92 -11.49 6.36
CA TRP A 337 11.01 -12.65 6.36
C TRP A 337 11.31 -13.62 7.49
N ILE A 338 12.57 -14.01 7.68
CA ILE A 338 12.99 -14.87 8.80
C ILE A 338 12.63 -14.21 10.13
N LEU A 339 12.93 -12.93 10.28
CA LEU A 339 12.60 -12.15 11.47
C LEU A 339 11.08 -12.12 11.74
N THR A 340 10.28 -11.93 10.69
CA THR A 340 8.82 -11.97 10.80
C THR A 340 8.33 -13.32 11.34
N LEU A 341 8.81 -14.42 10.76
CA LEU A 341 8.41 -15.77 11.17
C LEU A 341 8.85 -16.09 12.61
N LEU A 342 10.02 -15.63 13.03
CA LEU A 342 10.51 -15.83 14.39
C LEU A 342 9.67 -15.03 15.41
N ILE A 343 9.38 -13.76 15.13
CA ILE A 343 8.63 -12.89 16.05
C ILE A 343 7.16 -13.30 16.14
N ASP A 344 6.52 -13.62 15.01
CA ASP A 344 5.11 -14.07 14.98
C ASP A 344 4.92 -15.36 15.79
N ARG A 345 5.91 -16.26 15.77
CA ARG A 345 5.87 -17.54 16.50
C ARG A 345 6.25 -17.43 17.98
N HIS A 346 7.23 -16.60 18.34
CA HIS A 346 7.83 -16.62 19.69
C HIS A 346 7.49 -15.42 20.56
N VAL A 347 7.06 -14.29 19.99
CA VAL A 347 6.79 -13.06 20.75
C VAL A 347 5.30 -12.79 20.81
N GLU A 348 4.70 -12.45 19.68
CA GLU A 348 3.28 -12.14 19.58
C GLU A 348 2.85 -12.27 18.11
N ARG A 349 1.65 -12.82 17.88
CA ARG A 349 1.11 -12.94 16.52
C ARG A 349 0.93 -11.56 15.88
N ILE A 350 1.00 -11.50 14.55
CA ILE A 350 0.79 -10.26 13.79
C ILE A 350 -0.56 -9.62 14.15
N SER A 351 -0.54 -8.34 14.53
CA SER A 351 -1.74 -7.54 14.77
C SER A 351 -1.63 -6.15 14.14
N ARG A 352 -2.49 -5.87 13.16
CA ARG A 352 -2.60 -4.52 12.57
C ARG A 352 -3.09 -3.50 13.59
N ARG A 353 -4.12 -3.85 14.39
CA ARG A 353 -4.76 -2.94 15.36
C ARG A 353 -3.75 -2.37 16.36
N MET A 354 -2.84 -3.22 16.84
CA MET A 354 -1.78 -2.80 17.77
C MET A 354 -0.55 -2.23 17.06
N CYS A 355 -0.40 -2.48 15.75
CA CYS A 355 0.82 -2.19 14.98
C CYS A 355 2.06 -2.73 15.70
N ASN A 356 1.98 -4.00 16.10
CA ASN A 356 3.01 -4.66 16.91
C ASN A 356 4.28 -4.97 16.09
N LEU A 357 5.34 -5.40 16.77
CA LEU A 357 6.64 -5.64 16.13
C LEU A 357 6.55 -6.66 14.98
N ALA A 358 5.77 -7.73 15.15
CA ALA A 358 5.52 -8.74 14.13
C ALA A 358 4.85 -8.16 12.88
N TYR A 359 3.84 -7.31 13.06
CA TYR A 359 3.21 -6.58 11.95
C TYR A 359 4.21 -5.69 11.22
N VAL A 360 5.07 -4.98 11.96
CA VAL A 360 6.04 -4.07 11.36
C VAL A 360 7.05 -4.80 10.49
N THR A 361 7.64 -5.88 11.00
CA THR A 361 8.62 -6.68 10.25
C THR A 361 7.99 -7.35 9.04
N TRP A 362 6.74 -7.83 9.16
CA TRP A 362 5.99 -8.40 8.05
C TRP A 362 5.73 -7.40 6.93
N VAL A 363 5.25 -6.20 7.26
CA VAL A 363 5.03 -5.13 6.27
C VAL A 363 6.34 -4.77 5.57
N VAL A 364 7.44 -4.63 6.32
CA VAL A 364 8.76 -4.35 5.73
C VAL A 364 9.20 -5.48 4.81
N ALA A 365 9.04 -6.75 5.21
CA ALA A 365 9.39 -7.92 4.42
C ALA A 365 8.63 -7.94 3.07
N GLN A 366 7.31 -7.76 3.10
CA GLN A 366 6.46 -7.76 1.90
C GLN A 366 6.82 -6.64 0.93
N ASN A 367 7.04 -5.43 1.43
CA ASN A 367 7.40 -4.29 0.59
C ASN A 367 8.80 -4.42 -0.01
N LEU A 368 9.77 -4.96 0.76
CA LEU A 368 11.11 -5.26 0.25
C LEU A 368 11.09 -6.36 -0.79
N GLN A 369 10.25 -7.38 -0.62
CA GLN A 369 10.06 -8.43 -1.61
C GLN A 369 9.54 -7.87 -2.94
N LEU A 370 8.51 -7.02 -2.90
CA LEU A 370 7.96 -6.38 -4.09
C LEU A 370 9.02 -5.53 -4.81
N LEU A 371 9.82 -4.79 -4.05
CA LEU A 371 10.95 -4.02 -4.57
C LEU A 371 12.05 -4.92 -5.15
N ALA A 372 12.35 -6.06 -4.53
CA ALA A 372 13.32 -7.04 -5.00
C ALA A 372 12.93 -7.59 -6.37
N ILE A 373 11.67 -8.02 -6.52
CA ILE A 373 11.11 -8.52 -7.79
C ILE A 373 11.28 -7.46 -8.88
N ARG A 374 10.97 -6.20 -8.58
CA ARG A 374 11.08 -5.10 -9.56
C ARG A 374 12.52 -4.77 -9.96
N LEU A 375 13.45 -4.78 -9.00
CA LEU A 375 14.87 -4.50 -9.27
C LEU A 375 15.59 -5.64 -10.01
N LEU A 376 15.16 -6.89 -9.78
CA LEU A 376 15.64 -8.05 -10.54
C LEU A 376 15.13 -8.01 -11.98
N ALA A 377 13.88 -7.61 -12.17
CA ALA A 377 13.22 -7.42 -13.45
C ALA A 377 13.90 -6.39 -14.38
N ASP A 378 14.39 -5.28 -13.83
CA ASP A 378 15.00 -4.20 -14.61
C ASP A 378 16.17 -4.68 -15.48
N ASN A 379 16.90 -5.71 -15.04
CA ASN A 379 18.00 -6.33 -15.80
C ASN A 379 17.57 -6.91 -17.14
N ILE A 380 16.34 -7.42 -17.21
CA ILE A 380 15.92 -8.26 -18.33
C ILE A 380 15.10 -7.46 -19.32
N VAL A 381 14.34 -6.49 -18.84
CA VAL A 381 13.26 -5.90 -19.62
C VAL A 381 13.53 -4.45 -20.03
N GLY A 382 14.51 -3.81 -19.38
CA GLY A 382 14.84 -2.39 -19.58
C GLY A 382 13.85 -1.46 -18.88
N SER A 383 14.30 -0.24 -18.56
CA SER A 383 13.52 0.75 -17.80
C SER A 383 12.53 1.52 -18.67
N LYS A 384 11.61 0.81 -19.35
CA LYS A 384 10.43 1.46 -19.93
C LYS A 384 9.44 1.75 -18.79
N VAL A 385 8.63 2.79 -18.95
CA VAL A 385 7.58 3.15 -17.98
C VAL A 385 6.24 3.05 -18.70
N LEU A 386 5.36 2.20 -18.20
CA LEU A 386 4.00 1.98 -18.74
C LEU A 386 3.19 3.29 -18.77
N ALA A 387 2.18 3.38 -19.64
CA ALA A 387 1.32 4.55 -19.72
C ALA A 387 0.53 4.75 -18.43
N LEU A 388 -0.06 3.66 -17.96
CA LEU A 388 -0.78 3.53 -16.71
C LEU A 388 0.14 3.87 -15.52
N GLU A 389 1.35 3.29 -15.46
CA GLU A 389 2.29 3.57 -14.35
C GLU A 389 2.61 5.07 -14.21
N ARG A 390 2.85 5.76 -15.32
CA ARG A 390 3.07 7.22 -15.32
C ARG A 390 1.85 8.00 -14.86
N ALA A 391 0.66 7.61 -15.33
CA ALA A 391 -0.59 8.30 -14.97
C ALA A 391 -0.83 8.26 -13.45
N PHE A 392 -0.56 7.12 -12.83
CA PHE A 392 -0.72 6.94 -11.38
C PHE A 392 0.41 7.57 -10.56
N ASP A 393 1.68 7.39 -10.93
CA ASP A 393 2.80 7.94 -10.15
C ASP A 393 2.77 9.48 -10.09
N ARG A 394 2.28 10.14 -11.15
CA ARG A 394 2.19 11.60 -11.20
C ARG A 394 1.27 12.18 -10.12
N ASN A 395 0.18 11.49 -9.79
CA ASN A 395 -0.92 12.00 -8.97
C ASN A 395 -1.43 10.96 -7.94
N LEU A 396 -0.51 10.31 -7.19
CA LEU A 396 -0.82 9.16 -6.33
C LEU A 396 -1.94 9.39 -5.29
N LEU A 397 -1.90 10.48 -4.51
CA LEU A 397 -3.00 10.80 -3.58
C LEU A 397 -4.31 11.10 -4.32
N ALA A 398 -4.26 11.76 -5.46
CA ALA A 398 -5.48 12.05 -6.23
C ALA A 398 -6.13 10.75 -6.71
N SER A 399 -5.34 9.76 -7.18
CA SER A 399 -5.89 8.42 -7.48
C SER A 399 -6.57 7.79 -6.28
N PHE A 400 -5.95 7.90 -5.10
CA PHE A 400 -6.50 7.35 -3.87
C PHE A 400 -7.82 8.03 -3.48
N LEU A 401 -7.90 9.35 -3.59
CA LEU A 401 -9.12 10.11 -3.29
C LEU A 401 -10.24 9.80 -4.28
N VAL A 402 -9.94 9.76 -5.58
CA VAL A 402 -10.92 9.39 -6.63
C VAL A 402 -11.44 7.97 -6.37
N ALA A 403 -10.57 7.02 -6.02
CA ALA A 403 -10.98 5.67 -5.65
C ALA A 403 -11.95 5.67 -4.46
N ASN A 404 -11.61 6.34 -3.35
CA ASN A 404 -12.49 6.41 -2.18
C ASN A 404 -13.85 7.09 -2.49
N LEU A 405 -13.86 8.13 -3.31
CA LEU A 405 -15.10 8.80 -3.74
C LEU A 405 -15.98 7.88 -4.61
N LEU A 406 -15.37 7.17 -5.56
CA LEU A 406 -16.07 6.20 -6.39
C LEU A 406 -16.61 5.02 -5.55
N THR A 407 -15.85 4.54 -4.56
CA THR A 407 -16.33 3.53 -3.60
C THR A 407 -17.53 4.04 -2.82
N GLY A 408 -17.47 5.27 -2.28
CA GLY A 408 -18.60 5.88 -1.59
C GLY A 408 -19.84 5.99 -2.49
N LEU A 409 -19.65 6.38 -3.76
CA LEU A 409 -20.73 6.47 -4.74
C LEU A 409 -21.38 5.09 -4.99
N VAL A 410 -20.59 4.04 -5.19
CA VAL A 410 -21.12 2.68 -5.37
C VAL A 410 -21.87 2.22 -4.12
N ASN A 411 -21.29 2.44 -2.94
CA ASN A 411 -21.87 1.99 -1.67
C ASN A 411 -23.19 2.70 -1.29
N LEU A 412 -23.39 3.93 -1.78
CA LEU A 412 -24.64 4.67 -1.65
C LEU A 412 -25.66 4.31 -2.74
N SER A 413 -25.20 3.88 -3.92
CA SER A 413 -26.08 3.59 -5.07
C SER A 413 -26.55 2.13 -5.10
N VAL A 414 -25.78 1.20 -4.54
CA VAL A 414 -26.00 -0.24 -4.64
C VAL A 414 -25.79 -0.91 -3.28
N ASP A 415 -26.69 -1.81 -2.92
CA ASP A 415 -26.50 -2.68 -1.75
C ASP A 415 -25.59 -3.86 -2.09
N THR A 416 -24.28 -3.63 -2.00
CA THR A 416 -23.19 -4.55 -2.39
C THR A 416 -23.29 -5.96 -1.80
N ILE A 417 -23.90 -6.12 -0.61
CA ILE A 417 -24.08 -7.41 0.05
C ILE A 417 -25.01 -8.34 -0.73
N PHE A 418 -26.05 -7.80 -1.37
CA PHE A 418 -27.11 -8.60 -2.01
C PHE A 418 -26.91 -8.77 -3.52
N VAL A 419 -25.85 -8.18 -4.06
CA VAL A 419 -25.53 -8.25 -5.49
C VAL A 419 -25.07 -9.66 -5.87
N SER A 420 -25.58 -10.19 -6.99
CA SER A 420 -25.14 -11.47 -7.54
C SER A 420 -23.68 -11.42 -8.01
N SER A 421 -22.98 -12.56 -8.02
CA SER A 421 -21.55 -12.61 -8.36
C SER A 421 -21.22 -12.01 -9.73
N SER A 422 -22.06 -12.24 -10.74
CA SER A 422 -21.86 -11.67 -12.09
C SER A 422 -21.99 -10.14 -12.11
N SER A 423 -23.01 -9.61 -11.43
CA SER A 423 -23.23 -8.17 -11.29
C SER A 423 -22.12 -7.52 -10.48
N ALA A 424 -21.61 -8.19 -9.44
CA ALA A 424 -20.50 -7.71 -8.63
C ALA A 424 -19.22 -7.56 -9.47
N VAL A 425 -18.87 -8.56 -10.29
CA VAL A 425 -17.73 -8.46 -11.22
C VAL A 425 -17.91 -7.30 -12.19
N LEU A 426 -19.12 -7.15 -12.77
CA LEU A 426 -19.40 -6.07 -13.70
C LEU A 426 -19.21 -4.69 -13.05
N ILE A 427 -19.72 -4.49 -11.83
CA ILE A 427 -19.55 -3.24 -11.08
C ILE A 427 -18.06 -2.98 -10.79
N LEU A 428 -17.29 -3.99 -10.37
CA LEU A 428 -15.86 -3.84 -10.08
C LEU A 428 -15.04 -3.53 -11.35
N VAL A 429 -15.39 -4.14 -12.48
CA VAL A 429 -14.79 -3.84 -13.79
C VAL A 429 -15.13 -2.41 -14.22
N SER A 430 -16.40 -2.00 -14.12
CA SER A 430 -16.81 -0.62 -14.43
C SER A 430 -16.11 0.40 -13.53
N TYR A 431 -16.02 0.13 -12.23
CA TYR A 431 -15.31 0.98 -11.27
C TYR A 431 -13.84 1.14 -11.63
N SER A 432 -13.12 0.04 -11.84
CA SER A 432 -11.69 0.08 -12.11
C SER A 432 -11.38 0.69 -13.48
N LEU A 433 -12.23 0.47 -14.48
CA LEU A 433 -12.13 1.11 -15.79
C LEU A 433 -12.34 2.63 -15.70
N THR A 434 -13.41 3.09 -15.04
CA THR A 434 -13.67 4.52 -14.83
C THR A 434 -12.52 5.18 -14.08
N TRP A 435 -12.00 4.52 -13.04
CA TRP A 435 -10.85 5.02 -12.29
C TRP A 435 -9.58 5.15 -13.15
N CYS A 436 -9.25 4.14 -13.97
CA CYS A 436 -8.12 4.23 -14.89
C CYS A 436 -8.29 5.32 -15.94
N VAL A 437 -9.50 5.48 -16.52
CA VAL A 437 -9.79 6.52 -17.52
C VAL A 437 -9.67 7.92 -16.92
N VAL A 438 -10.21 8.16 -15.72
CA VAL A 438 -10.09 9.47 -15.04
C VAL A 438 -8.63 9.83 -14.83
N MET A 439 -7.81 8.89 -14.32
CA MET A 439 -6.39 9.16 -14.08
C MET A 439 -5.61 9.37 -15.39
N ALA A 440 -5.97 8.66 -16.45
CA ALA A 440 -5.41 8.85 -17.78
C ALA A 440 -5.68 10.26 -18.35
N LEU A 441 -6.93 10.72 -18.22
CA LEU A 441 -7.34 12.05 -18.68
C LEU A 441 -6.64 13.16 -17.90
N LEU A 442 -6.46 12.98 -16.58
CA LEU A 442 -5.70 13.90 -15.74
C LEU A 442 -4.23 13.99 -16.15
N ASP A 443 -3.60 12.85 -16.45
CA ASP A 443 -2.20 12.82 -16.92
C ASP A 443 -2.05 13.46 -18.31
N PHE A 444 -2.94 13.12 -19.25
CA PHE A 444 -2.96 13.69 -20.60
C PHE A 444 -3.18 15.20 -20.59
N SER A 445 -4.05 15.70 -19.71
CA SER A 445 -4.30 17.14 -19.53
C SER A 445 -3.14 17.88 -18.86
N GLY A 446 -2.09 17.17 -18.44
CA GLY A 446 -0.92 17.76 -17.80
C GLY A 446 -1.16 18.24 -16.36
N ILE A 447 -2.33 17.97 -15.78
CA ILE A 447 -2.70 18.45 -14.45
C ILE A 447 -1.89 17.67 -13.41
N LYS A 448 -1.13 18.40 -12.59
CA LYS A 448 -0.31 17.82 -11.52
C LYS A 448 -0.74 18.37 -10.18
N TYR A 449 -1.42 17.55 -9.39
CA TYR A 449 -1.76 17.87 -8.02
C TYR A 449 -0.57 17.54 -7.11
N LYS A 450 0.42 18.44 -7.08
CA LYS A 450 1.54 18.37 -6.13
C LYS A 450 1.12 18.96 -4.78
N PHE A 451 0.35 18.20 -4.01
CA PHE A 451 0.02 18.57 -2.63
C PHE A 451 1.10 18.16 -1.61
N TRP A 452 2.21 17.52 -2.05
CA TRP A 452 3.37 17.19 -1.20
C TRP A 452 4.70 17.33 -1.95
#